data_AF-A0A0V0HIT7-F1
#
_entry.id   AF-A0A0V0HIT7-F1
#
_cell.length_a   1.000
_cell.length_b   1.000
_cell.length_c   1.000
_cell.angle_alpha   90.00
_cell.angle_beta   90.00
_cell.angle_gamma   90.00
#
_symmetry.space_group_name_H-M   'P 1'
#
loop_
_entity.id
_entity.type
_entity.pdbx_description
1 polymer ?
#
loop_
_entity_poly.entity_id
_entity_poly.type
_entity_poly.pdbx_seq_one_letter_code
_entity_poly.pdbx_strand_id
1 'polypeptide(L)'
;MTAIATATAISLSLPFSLCRSNKSYTRKFVKGSFGVFAVYGEEGGIPDKKSSWLTLFNVEDPRTKVPQSKGKFLDANQALEVARFDIQYCDWRARQDVLTIMLLHEKVVEVLNPLAREYKSIGTVKKELADLQEALSQAHKEVHISEVRVSAALDKLAYMEALVNDRLLPERSTEESDSTSSSPGTSTVSRDNVKSKQPRRTLNVSGPVQEYSPHLKNFWYPVAFSADIKDDTMIPIECFEEPWVIFRGKDGKPGCVRNTCAHRACPLDLGSVNEGRIQCPYHGWEYSTDGKCEKMPSTRLLNVKIKA
;
A
#
# COMPACT_ATOMS: atom_id res chain seq x y z
N MET A 1 24.19 -28.56 -55.68
CA MET A 1 24.72 -27.24 -55.32
C MET A 1 23.82 -26.64 -54.26
N THR A 2 24.26 -26.73 -53.01
CA THR A 2 23.60 -26.25 -51.79
C THR A 2 23.98 -24.79 -51.55
N ALA A 3 23.00 -23.89 -51.39
CA ALA A 3 23.24 -22.51 -50.98
C ALA A 3 22.72 -22.30 -49.55
N ILE A 4 23.64 -21.93 -48.67
CA ILE A 4 23.45 -21.66 -47.24
C ILE A 4 23.00 -20.20 -47.09
N ALA A 5 21.89 -19.98 -46.37
CA ALA A 5 21.45 -18.65 -45.96
C ALA A 5 22.03 -18.30 -44.58
N THR A 6 22.82 -17.23 -44.51
CA THR A 6 23.29 -16.64 -43.25
C THR A 6 22.43 -15.41 -42.93
N ALA A 7 21.76 -15.43 -41.78
CA ALA A 7 21.05 -14.28 -41.22
C ALA A 7 21.86 -13.74 -40.03
N THR A 8 22.33 -12.50 -40.14
CA THR A 8 22.99 -11.76 -39.06
C THR A 8 21.96 -10.92 -38.30
N ALA A 9 21.71 -11.25 -37.03
CA ALA A 9 20.93 -10.43 -36.11
C ALA A 9 21.87 -9.45 -35.39
N ILE A 10 21.58 -8.15 -35.51
CA ILE A 10 22.30 -7.06 -34.84
C ILE A 10 21.64 -6.84 -33.47
N SER A 11 22.37 -7.18 -32.41
CA SER A 11 22.02 -6.85 -31.03
C SER A 11 22.49 -5.43 -30.70
N LEU A 12 21.54 -4.51 -30.51
CA LEU A 12 21.83 -3.19 -29.97
C LEU A 12 21.92 -3.28 -28.44
N SER A 13 23.15 -3.27 -27.95
CA SER A 13 23.50 -3.10 -26.54
C SER A 13 24.12 -1.71 -26.35
N LEU A 14 23.64 -0.95 -25.37
CA LEU A 14 24.22 0.32 -24.92
C LEU A 14 23.80 0.54 -23.44
N PRO A 15 24.56 1.31 -22.63
CA PRO A 15 25.97 1.11 -22.32
C PRO A 15 26.21 1.11 -20.80
N PHE A 16 27.24 0.39 -20.36
CA PHE A 16 27.80 0.51 -19.01
C PHE A 16 28.45 1.88 -18.84
N SER A 17 28.10 2.61 -17.78
CA SER A 17 28.85 3.78 -17.31
C SER A 17 29.47 3.45 -15.96
N LEU A 18 30.79 3.30 -15.94
CA LEU A 18 31.60 3.37 -14.75
C LEU A 18 31.70 4.83 -14.30
N CYS A 19 31.30 5.11 -13.06
CA CYS A 19 31.91 6.20 -12.30
C CYS A 19 32.20 5.72 -10.88
N ARG A 20 33.49 5.55 -10.62
CA ARG A 20 34.08 5.26 -9.32
C ARG A 20 34.53 6.58 -8.72
N SER A 21 34.08 6.87 -7.50
CA SER A 21 34.73 7.84 -6.62
C SER A 21 34.58 7.38 -5.18
N ASN A 22 35.69 6.90 -4.63
CA ASN A 22 35.88 6.61 -3.21
C ASN A 22 35.85 7.91 -2.40
N LYS A 23 35.08 7.94 -1.31
CA LYS A 23 35.48 8.61 -0.06
C LYS A 23 34.82 7.91 1.12
N SER A 24 35.64 7.11 1.80
CA SER A 24 35.35 6.50 3.09
C SER A 24 35.42 7.57 4.17
N TYR A 25 34.37 7.70 4.97
CA TYR A 25 34.44 8.31 6.30
C TYR A 25 33.86 7.31 7.30
N THR A 26 34.76 6.78 8.12
CA THR A 26 34.45 5.98 9.30
C THR A 26 33.87 6.88 10.39
N ARG A 27 32.70 6.56 10.93
CA ARG A 27 32.33 6.98 12.28
C ARG A 27 31.52 5.91 13.01
N LYS A 28 31.91 5.74 14.27
CA LYS A 28 31.55 4.70 15.22
C LYS A 28 30.05 4.69 15.54
N PHE A 29 29.54 3.49 15.74
CA PHE A 29 28.26 3.17 16.37
C PHE A 29 28.23 3.65 17.83
N VAL A 30 27.23 4.44 18.22
CA VAL A 30 26.70 4.49 19.60
C VAL A 30 25.17 4.58 19.55
N LYS A 31 24.56 3.61 20.24
CA LYS A 31 23.18 3.41 20.71
C LYS A 31 22.18 4.59 20.62
N GLY A 32 21.03 4.30 20.00
CA GLY A 32 19.70 4.54 20.56
C GLY A 32 19.09 5.94 20.45
N SER A 33 18.54 6.29 19.28
CA SER A 33 17.37 7.17 19.15
C SER A 33 16.71 6.97 17.78
N PHE A 34 15.38 6.95 17.73
CA PHE A 34 14.62 6.95 16.48
C PHE A 34 14.83 8.30 15.79
N GLY A 35 15.60 8.32 14.70
CA GLY A 35 15.79 9.50 13.87
C GLY A 35 14.71 9.56 12.78
N VAL A 36 13.77 10.51 12.90
CA VAL A 36 12.91 10.91 11.79
C VAL A 36 13.76 11.77 10.85
N PHE A 37 14.00 11.29 9.63
CA PHE A 37 14.67 12.08 8.59
C PHE A 37 13.65 13.00 7.92
N ALA A 38 13.65 14.28 8.28
CA ALA A 38 13.00 15.30 7.47
C ALA A 38 13.95 15.67 6.32
N VAL A 39 13.57 15.31 5.09
CA VAL A 39 14.26 15.77 3.88
C VAL A 39 13.82 17.21 3.63
N TYR A 40 14.62 18.18 4.07
CA TYR A 40 14.50 19.56 3.60
C TYR A 40 15.07 19.61 2.18
N GLY A 41 14.19 19.80 1.19
CA GLY A 41 14.61 20.17 -0.16
C GLY A 41 15.05 21.63 -0.14
N GLU A 42 16.31 21.89 -0.50
CA GLU A 42 16.84 23.23 -0.71
C GLU A 42 16.09 23.90 -1.87
N GLU A 43 15.51 25.07 -1.61
CA GLU A 43 14.93 25.95 -2.62
C GLU A 43 16.03 26.53 -3.51
N GLY A 44 15.97 26.23 -4.81
CA GLY A 44 16.94 26.75 -5.76
C GLY A 44 16.81 26.17 -7.16
N GLY A 45 15.62 26.17 -7.74
CA GLY A 45 15.40 25.73 -9.11
C GLY A 45 13.93 25.72 -9.49
N ILE A 46 13.60 26.28 -10.64
CA ILE A 46 12.26 26.30 -11.24
C ILE A 46 11.64 24.89 -11.14
N PRO A 47 10.46 24.70 -10.53
CA PRO A 47 9.92 23.36 -10.34
C PRO A 47 9.37 22.85 -11.66
N ASP A 48 10.17 22.01 -12.34
CA ASP A 48 9.64 21.09 -13.34
C ASP A 48 8.59 20.23 -12.62
N LYS A 49 7.30 20.46 -12.92
CA LYS A 49 6.15 19.65 -12.47
C LYS A 49 6.18 18.22 -13.03
N LYS A 50 7.36 17.62 -13.21
CA LYS A 50 7.49 16.20 -13.54
C LYS A 50 7.26 15.38 -12.27
N SER A 51 5.97 15.16 -12.04
CA SER A 51 5.36 13.92 -11.55
C SER A 51 5.92 13.35 -10.24
N SER A 52 5.27 13.74 -9.14
CA SER A 52 5.26 13.01 -7.86
C SER A 52 4.89 11.53 -7.98
N TRP A 53 4.45 11.05 -9.15
CA TRP A 53 4.13 9.65 -9.43
C TRP A 53 5.34 8.85 -9.90
N LEU A 54 6.31 9.46 -10.58
CA LEU A 54 7.50 8.74 -11.06
C LEU A 54 8.35 8.18 -9.90
N THR A 55 8.34 8.84 -8.74
CA THR A 55 8.98 8.36 -7.52
C THR A 55 8.39 7.05 -6.99
N LEU A 56 7.10 6.78 -7.24
CA LEU A 56 6.46 5.50 -6.84
C LEU A 56 6.95 4.33 -7.70
N PHE A 57 7.33 4.58 -8.95
CA PHE A 57 7.78 3.55 -9.89
C PHE A 57 9.30 3.41 -9.97
N ASN A 58 10.06 4.35 -9.40
CA ASN A 58 11.52 4.32 -9.37
C ASN A 58 12.04 3.39 -8.27
N VAL A 59 11.80 2.09 -8.45
CA VAL A 59 12.21 1.02 -7.53
C VAL A 59 13.30 0.18 -8.21
N GLU A 60 14.39 -0.09 -7.48
CA GLU A 60 15.50 -0.92 -7.97
C GLU A 60 15.06 -2.38 -8.16
N ASP A 61 15.60 -3.05 -9.20
CA ASP A 61 15.33 -4.47 -9.44
C ASP A 61 15.94 -5.34 -8.32
N PRO A 62 15.10 -6.04 -7.53
CA PRO A 62 15.57 -6.81 -6.38
C PRO A 62 16.44 -8.01 -6.77
N ARG A 63 16.38 -8.49 -8.03
CA ARG A 63 17.19 -9.63 -8.51
C ARG A 63 18.69 -9.36 -8.44
N THR A 64 19.09 -8.10 -8.51
CA THR A 64 20.50 -7.69 -8.40
C THR A 64 21.09 -7.94 -7.00
N LYS A 65 20.23 -8.09 -5.98
CA LYS A 65 20.60 -8.22 -4.56
C LYS A 65 20.38 -9.63 -3.99
N VAL A 66 19.90 -10.57 -4.80
CA VAL A 66 19.59 -11.93 -4.34
C VAL A 66 20.86 -12.64 -3.89
N PRO A 67 20.94 -13.12 -2.64
CA PRO A 67 22.08 -13.89 -2.15
C PRO A 67 22.23 -15.18 -2.95
N GLN A 68 23.44 -15.44 -3.47
CA GLN A 68 23.75 -16.74 -4.08
C GLN A 68 23.94 -17.79 -2.99
N SER A 69 22.97 -18.67 -2.81
CA SER A 69 23.10 -19.83 -1.92
C SER A 69 24.03 -20.87 -2.55
N LYS A 70 25.15 -21.19 -1.90
CA LYS A 70 26.05 -22.29 -2.30
C LYS A 70 25.63 -23.57 -1.59
N GLY A 71 24.95 -24.48 -2.29
CA GLY A 71 24.52 -25.78 -1.73
C GLY A 71 23.36 -26.40 -2.50
N LYS A 72 23.11 -27.70 -2.30
CA LYS A 72 21.92 -28.40 -2.85
C LYS A 72 20.65 -28.17 -2.03
N PHE A 73 20.77 -27.69 -0.79
CA PHE A 73 19.68 -27.49 0.15
C PHE A 73 19.77 -26.09 0.77
N LEU A 74 18.61 -25.48 1.03
CA LEU A 74 18.49 -24.20 1.73
C LEU A 74 18.12 -24.44 3.20
N ASP A 75 18.77 -23.72 4.10
CA ASP A 75 18.30 -23.60 5.49
C ASP A 75 16.96 -22.83 5.55
N ALA A 76 16.19 -22.99 6.63
CA ALA A 76 14.91 -22.31 6.82
C ALA A 76 15.02 -20.78 6.68
N ASN A 77 16.09 -20.17 7.21
CA ASN A 77 16.31 -18.72 7.09
C ASN A 77 16.65 -18.33 5.65
N GLN A 78 17.38 -19.18 4.92
CA GLN A 78 17.72 -18.95 3.52
C GLN A 78 16.46 -19.07 2.63
N ALA A 79 15.58 -20.04 2.93
CA ALA A 79 14.31 -20.20 2.24
C ALA A 79 13.37 -18.99 2.47
N LEU A 80 13.32 -18.46 3.69
CA LEU A 80 12.56 -17.24 4.01
C LEU A 80 13.10 -16.01 3.27
N GLU A 81 14.42 -15.85 3.17
CA GLU A 81 15.02 -14.76 2.40
C GLU A 81 14.70 -14.90 0.91
N VAL A 82 14.73 -16.10 0.33
CA VAL A 82 14.29 -16.33 -1.07
C VAL A 82 12.84 -15.91 -1.26
N ALA A 83 11.93 -16.33 -0.37
CA ALA A 83 10.51 -15.95 -0.44
C ALA A 83 10.32 -14.43 -0.35
N ARG A 84 11.10 -13.75 0.51
CA ARG A 84 11.09 -12.30 0.63
C ARG A 84 11.53 -11.62 -0.68
N PHE A 85 12.58 -12.11 -1.33
CA PHE A 85 13.02 -11.58 -2.63
C PHE A 85 12.00 -11.82 -3.74
N ASP A 86 11.30 -12.96 -3.73
CA ASP A 86 10.23 -13.25 -4.69
C ASP A 86 9.06 -12.28 -4.56
N ILE A 87 8.65 -11.94 -3.33
CA ILE A 87 7.60 -10.94 -3.06
C ILE A 87 8.06 -9.55 -3.54
N GLN A 88 9.29 -9.15 -3.22
CA GLN A 88 9.86 -7.89 -3.69
C GLN A 88 9.91 -7.82 -5.22
N TYR A 89 10.23 -8.94 -5.88
CA TYR A 89 10.23 -9.02 -7.33
C TYR A 89 8.81 -8.88 -7.91
N CYS A 90 7.80 -9.49 -7.28
CA CYS A 90 6.42 -9.34 -7.70
C CYS A 90 5.95 -7.88 -7.59
N ASP A 91 6.25 -7.18 -6.48
CA ASP A 91 5.98 -5.74 -6.32
C ASP A 91 6.69 -4.90 -7.40
N TRP A 92 7.99 -5.11 -7.57
CA TRP A 92 8.77 -4.41 -8.59
C TRP A 92 8.19 -4.64 -10.00
N ARG A 93 7.87 -5.88 -10.36
CA ARG A 93 7.33 -6.23 -11.67
C ARG A 93 5.97 -5.60 -11.91
N ALA A 94 5.05 -5.68 -10.94
CA ALA A 94 3.73 -5.07 -11.04
C ALA A 94 3.83 -3.55 -11.23
N ARG A 95 4.74 -2.87 -10.53
CA ARG A 95 5.02 -1.44 -10.74
C ARG A 95 5.48 -1.15 -12.16
N GLN A 96 6.40 -1.93 -12.72
CA GLN A 96 6.87 -1.73 -14.10
C GLN A 96 5.78 -1.93 -15.14
N ASP A 97 4.89 -2.90 -14.93
CA ASP A 97 3.79 -3.17 -15.86
C ASP A 97 2.76 -2.03 -15.85
N VAL A 98 2.43 -1.49 -14.67
CA VAL A 98 1.56 -0.31 -14.54
C VAL A 98 2.24 0.95 -15.09
N LEU A 99 3.53 1.14 -14.84
CA LEU A 99 4.29 2.26 -15.40
C LEU A 99 4.24 2.25 -16.94
N THR A 100 4.32 1.07 -17.54
CA THR A 100 4.23 0.91 -19.00
C THR A 100 2.89 1.41 -19.54
N ILE A 101 1.78 1.07 -18.88
CA ILE A 101 0.44 1.58 -19.25
C ILE A 101 0.39 3.10 -19.15
N MET A 102 0.94 3.67 -18.07
CA MET A 102 0.94 5.12 -17.85
C MET A 102 1.71 5.86 -18.95
N LEU A 103 2.92 5.38 -19.30
CA LEU A 103 3.75 5.96 -20.35
C LEU A 103 3.10 5.82 -21.75
N LEU A 104 2.40 4.70 -22.00
CA LEU A 104 1.65 4.53 -23.25
C LEU A 104 0.46 5.49 -23.34
N HIS A 105 -0.25 5.72 -22.24
CA HIS A 105 -1.32 6.73 -22.20
C HIS A 105 -0.79 8.14 -22.44
N GLU A 106 0.38 8.50 -21.88
CA GLU A 106 1.02 9.79 -22.13
C GLU A 106 1.31 9.97 -23.63
N LYS A 107 1.84 8.93 -24.30
CA LYS A 107 2.04 8.95 -25.77
C LYS A 107 0.74 9.09 -26.55
N VAL A 108 -0.36 8.46 -26.11
CA VAL A 108 -1.69 8.65 -26.74
C VAL A 108 -2.12 10.12 -26.64
N VAL A 109 -1.91 10.75 -25.48
CA VAL A 109 -2.20 12.18 -25.30
C VAL A 109 -1.34 13.04 -26.23
N GLU A 110 -0.05 12.73 -26.38
CA GLU A 110 0.84 13.43 -27.30
C GLU A 110 0.40 13.29 -28.77
N VAL A 111 0.02 12.09 -29.21
CA VAL A 111 -0.45 11.85 -30.59
C VAL A 111 -1.78 12.55 -30.86
N LEU A 112 -2.67 12.62 -29.87
CA LEU A 112 -3.96 13.30 -29.98
C LEU A 112 -3.90 14.82 -29.78
N ASN A 113 -2.73 15.36 -29.42
CA ASN A 113 -2.53 16.80 -29.21
C ASN A 113 -2.98 17.59 -30.46
N PRO A 114 -3.88 18.59 -30.35
CA PRO A 114 -4.33 19.38 -31.49
C PRO A 114 -3.20 20.00 -32.31
N LEU A 115 -2.10 20.41 -31.67
CA LEU A 115 -0.91 20.96 -32.35
C LEU A 115 -0.23 19.93 -33.25
N ALA A 116 -0.35 18.63 -32.93
CA ALA A 116 0.19 17.55 -33.76
C ALA A 116 -0.46 17.48 -35.15
N ARG A 117 -1.67 18.02 -35.31
CA ARG A 117 -2.39 18.08 -36.59
C ARG A 117 -1.77 19.07 -37.57
N GLU A 118 -0.94 19.99 -37.10
CA GLU A 118 -0.30 21.01 -37.95
C GLU A 118 0.89 20.45 -38.73
N TYR A 119 1.52 19.37 -38.24
CA TYR A 119 2.73 18.79 -38.84
C TYR A 119 2.63 17.30 -39.17
N LYS A 120 1.59 16.58 -38.72
CA LYS A 120 1.37 15.17 -39.08
C LYS A 120 0.16 15.00 -40.00
N SER A 121 0.28 14.11 -40.98
CA SER A 121 -0.85 13.71 -41.82
C SER A 121 -1.86 12.87 -41.01
N ILE A 122 -3.14 12.93 -41.37
CA ILE A 122 -4.20 12.11 -40.76
C ILE A 122 -3.88 10.62 -40.88
N GLY A 123 -3.28 10.19 -41.99
CA GLY A 123 -2.86 8.79 -42.18
C GLY A 123 -1.79 8.36 -41.18
N THR A 124 -0.81 9.24 -40.91
CA THR A 124 0.24 9.02 -39.92
C THR A 124 -0.34 8.91 -38.51
N VAL A 125 -1.22 9.84 -38.12
CA VAL A 125 -1.87 9.82 -36.80
C VAL A 125 -2.71 8.56 -36.60
N LYS A 126 -3.47 8.14 -37.62
CA LYS A 126 -4.24 6.88 -37.58
C LYS A 126 -3.36 5.66 -37.35
N LYS A 127 -2.21 5.60 -38.03
CA LYS A 127 -1.25 4.50 -37.86
C LYS A 127 -0.67 4.50 -36.44
N GLU A 128 -0.17 5.65 -35.96
CA GLU A 128 0.38 5.78 -34.60
C GLU A 128 -0.64 5.39 -33.52
N LEU A 129 -1.92 5.77 -33.69
CA LEU A 129 -2.99 5.37 -32.76
C LEU A 129 -3.27 3.87 -32.79
N ALA A 130 -3.24 3.22 -33.96
CA ALA A 130 -3.41 1.79 -34.08
C ALA A 130 -2.26 1.03 -33.38
N ASP A 131 -1.01 1.47 -33.60
CA ASP A 131 0.18 0.89 -32.98
C ASP A 131 0.13 1.08 -31.45
N LEU A 132 -0.28 2.26 -30.96
CA LEU A 132 -0.46 2.52 -29.52
C LEU A 132 -1.59 1.70 -28.90
N GLN A 133 -2.70 1.49 -29.62
CA GLN A 133 -3.81 0.67 -29.16
C GLN A 133 -3.37 -0.80 -28.99
N GLU A 134 -2.58 -1.32 -29.92
CA GLU A 134 -2.01 -2.66 -29.80
C GLU A 134 -1.03 -2.76 -28.61
N ALA A 135 -0.11 -1.81 -28.50
CA ALA A 135 0.85 -1.76 -27.39
C ALA A 135 0.14 -1.66 -26.02
N LEU A 136 -0.94 -0.88 -25.93
CA LEU A 136 -1.72 -0.74 -24.70
C LEU A 136 -2.44 -2.05 -24.35
N SER A 137 -3.01 -2.73 -25.34
CA SER A 137 -3.61 -4.05 -25.16
C SER A 137 -2.59 -5.08 -24.64
N GLN A 138 -1.37 -5.06 -25.16
CA GLN A 138 -0.28 -5.91 -24.67
C GLN A 138 0.13 -5.55 -23.23
N ALA A 139 0.27 -4.26 -22.90
CA ALA A 139 0.62 -3.82 -21.55
C ALA A 139 -0.45 -4.22 -20.51
N HIS A 140 -1.74 -4.14 -20.86
CA HIS A 140 -2.83 -4.61 -20.00
C HIS A 140 -2.75 -6.12 -19.74
N LYS A 141 -2.37 -6.92 -20.76
CA LYS A 141 -2.15 -8.37 -20.57
C LYS A 141 -1.02 -8.64 -19.57
N GLU A 142 0.08 -7.88 -19.63
CA GLU A 142 1.19 -8.03 -18.67
C GLU A 142 0.76 -7.72 -17.23
N VAL A 143 -0.09 -6.70 -17.02
CA VAL A 143 -0.65 -6.42 -15.69
C VAL A 143 -1.47 -7.60 -15.16
N HIS A 144 -2.33 -8.21 -15.99
CA HIS A 144 -3.06 -9.42 -15.59
C HIS A 144 -2.13 -10.60 -15.29
N ILE A 145 -1.01 -10.74 -16.02
CA ILE A 145 -0.02 -11.78 -15.70
C ILE A 145 0.62 -11.50 -14.34
N SER A 146 0.94 -10.24 -14.04
CA SER A 146 1.49 -9.86 -12.73
C SER A 146 0.50 -10.02 -11.59
N GLU A 147 -0.79 -9.77 -11.82
CA GLU A 147 -1.88 -10.12 -10.88
C GLU A 147 -1.90 -11.62 -10.58
N VAL A 148 -1.84 -12.48 -11.61
CA VAL A 148 -1.79 -13.94 -11.45
C VAL A 148 -0.53 -14.37 -10.68
N ARG A 149 0.62 -13.74 -10.93
CA ARG A 149 1.87 -14.01 -10.18
C ARG A 149 1.71 -13.70 -8.69
N VAL A 150 1.11 -12.57 -8.36
CA VAL A 150 0.85 -12.17 -6.96
C VAL A 150 -0.13 -13.15 -6.31
N SER A 151 -1.22 -13.50 -6.98
CA SER A 151 -2.19 -14.49 -6.46
C SER A 151 -1.52 -15.83 -6.16
N ALA A 152 -0.73 -16.35 -7.10
CA ALA A 152 -0.02 -17.61 -6.90
C ALA A 152 1.03 -17.55 -5.77
N ALA A 153 1.65 -16.38 -5.54
CA ALA A 153 2.55 -16.19 -4.42
C ALA A 153 1.79 -16.19 -3.08
N LEU A 154 0.63 -15.53 -3.01
CA LEU A 154 -0.25 -15.54 -1.83
C LEU A 154 -0.74 -16.95 -1.50
N ASP A 155 -1.18 -17.71 -2.50
CA ASP A 155 -1.62 -19.10 -2.32
C ASP A 155 -0.51 -19.99 -1.75
N LYS A 156 0.73 -19.81 -2.23
CA LYS A 156 1.90 -20.53 -1.70
C LYS A 156 2.21 -20.15 -0.25
N LEU A 157 2.15 -18.87 0.09
CA LEU A 157 2.38 -18.40 1.45
C LEU A 157 1.31 -18.95 2.41
N ALA A 158 0.04 -18.94 2.00
CA ALA A 158 -1.06 -19.51 2.77
C ALA A 158 -0.87 -21.03 2.99
N TYR A 159 -0.45 -21.75 1.95
CA TYR A 159 -0.12 -23.17 2.07
C TYR A 159 1.04 -23.43 3.04
N MET A 160 2.12 -22.63 2.95
CA MET A 160 3.26 -22.75 3.86
C MET A 160 2.87 -22.46 5.31
N GLU A 161 2.02 -21.44 5.53
CA GLU A 161 1.49 -21.10 6.84
C GLU A 161 0.68 -22.26 7.43
N ALA A 162 -0.21 -22.88 6.64
CA ALA A 162 -0.98 -24.04 7.06
C ALA A 162 -0.08 -25.21 7.47
N LEU A 163 0.95 -25.54 6.66
CA LEU A 163 1.91 -26.58 6.99
C LEU A 163 2.69 -26.32 8.28
N VAL A 164 3.07 -25.06 8.54
CA VAL A 164 3.80 -24.69 9.77
C VAL A 164 2.88 -24.79 10.98
N ASN A 165 1.65 -24.29 10.87
CA ASN A 165 0.66 -24.36 11.95
C ASN A 165 0.31 -25.81 12.27
N ASP A 166 0.09 -26.65 11.25
CA ASP A 166 -0.17 -28.08 11.41
C ASP A 166 1.00 -28.84 12.03
N ARG A 167 2.25 -28.37 11.87
CA ARG A 167 3.45 -28.96 12.51
C ARG A 167 3.73 -28.45 13.91
N LEU A 168 3.16 -27.32 14.33
CA LEU A 168 3.28 -26.81 15.70
C LEU A 168 2.21 -27.41 16.63
N LEU A 169 1.13 -27.95 16.08
CA LEU A 169 0.04 -28.62 16.78
C LEU A 169 0.17 -30.16 17.04
N PRO A 170 1.10 -30.96 16.48
CA PRO A 170 1.15 -32.40 16.73
C PRO A 170 1.81 -32.82 18.05
N GLU A 171 2.62 -31.96 18.70
CA GLU A 171 3.36 -32.37 19.91
C GLU A 171 2.61 -32.14 21.23
N ARG A 172 1.29 -32.30 21.25
CA ARG A 172 0.52 -32.27 22.52
C ARG A 172 -0.47 -33.41 22.72
N SER A 173 -0.53 -34.38 21.83
CA SER A 173 -1.56 -35.43 21.91
C SER A 173 -1.06 -36.79 21.48
N THR A 174 -0.03 -37.31 22.15
CA THR A 174 0.32 -38.74 22.07
C THR A 174 1.14 -39.21 23.28
N GLU A 175 0.77 -38.84 24.49
CA GLU A 175 1.06 -39.68 25.66
C GLU A 175 -0.18 -39.73 26.54
N GLU A 176 -0.46 -40.92 27.08
CA GLU A 176 -1.56 -41.28 28.00
C GLU A 176 -2.88 -41.77 27.37
N SER A 177 -2.93 -43.08 27.08
CA SER A 177 -3.94 -43.95 27.69
C SER A 177 -3.57 -45.43 27.53
N ASP A 178 -3.03 -46.06 28.58
CA ASP A 178 -3.69 -47.28 29.08
C ASP A 178 -3.26 -47.60 30.52
N SER A 179 -4.27 -47.85 31.35
CA SER A 179 -4.17 -48.07 32.78
C SER A 179 -4.23 -49.57 33.11
N THR A 180 -3.39 -50.08 34.02
CA THR A 180 -3.80 -51.16 34.94
C THR A 180 -2.85 -51.35 36.15
N SER A 181 -3.44 -51.23 37.34
CA SER A 181 -3.23 -52.03 38.56
C SER A 181 -2.31 -51.54 39.71
N SER A 182 -2.93 -51.49 40.91
CA SER A 182 -2.45 -51.95 42.25
C SER A 182 -1.79 -50.97 43.26
N SER A 183 -2.65 -50.34 44.09
CA SER A 183 -2.66 -50.14 45.58
C SER A 183 -1.39 -49.73 46.39
N PRO A 184 -1.48 -49.44 47.72
CA PRO A 184 -1.32 -48.07 48.24
C PRO A 184 -0.12 -47.88 49.20
N GLY A 185 0.44 -46.67 49.25
CA GLY A 185 1.53 -46.34 50.17
C GLY A 185 1.49 -44.87 50.59
N THR A 186 1.24 -44.65 51.88
CA THR A 186 1.34 -43.39 52.60
C THR A 186 2.72 -42.76 52.46
N SER A 187 2.79 -41.49 52.04
CA SER A 187 3.68 -40.49 52.67
C SER A 187 3.41 -39.08 52.12
N THR A 188 3.19 -38.20 53.07
CA THR A 188 3.14 -36.75 53.00
C THR A 188 4.40 -36.15 52.38
N VAL A 189 4.27 -35.40 51.29
CA VAL A 189 5.22 -34.35 50.91
C VAL A 189 4.46 -33.19 50.26
N SER A 190 4.49 -32.04 50.93
CA SER A 190 4.01 -30.75 50.46
C SER A 190 4.62 -30.39 49.11
N ARG A 191 3.81 -30.04 48.11
CA ARG A 191 4.27 -29.41 46.88
C ARG A 191 3.46 -28.14 46.61
N ASP A 192 4.21 -27.08 46.42
CA ASP A 192 3.78 -25.71 46.21
C ASP A 192 2.73 -25.59 45.11
N ASN A 193 1.64 -24.90 45.44
CA ASN A 193 0.58 -24.57 44.51
C ASN A 193 1.05 -23.41 43.61
N VAL A 194 1.86 -23.72 42.59
CA VAL A 194 2.12 -22.79 41.49
C VAL A 194 0.84 -22.70 40.67
N LYS A 195 0.03 -21.67 40.95
CA LYS A 195 -1.08 -21.26 40.09
C LYS A 195 -0.54 -21.11 38.67
N SER A 196 -0.87 -22.07 37.81
CA SER A 196 -0.60 -22.01 36.38
C SER A 196 -1.31 -20.76 35.86
N LYS A 197 -0.53 -19.70 35.60
CA LYS A 197 -0.99 -18.55 34.83
C LYS A 197 -1.18 -19.09 33.42
N GLN A 198 -2.45 -19.28 33.04
CA GLN A 198 -2.84 -19.45 31.64
C GLN A 198 -2.08 -18.41 30.81
N PRO A 199 -1.32 -18.81 29.77
CA PRO A 199 -0.62 -17.84 28.95
C PRO A 199 -1.67 -16.90 28.36
N ARG A 200 -1.45 -15.59 28.50
CA ARG A 200 -2.29 -14.59 27.83
C ARG A 200 -2.28 -14.95 26.35
N ARG A 201 -3.47 -15.17 25.77
CA ARG A 201 -3.64 -15.32 24.33
C ARG A 201 -2.90 -14.17 23.66
N THR A 202 -1.79 -14.46 23.01
CA THR A 202 -1.09 -13.51 22.17
C THR A 202 -2.07 -13.10 21.09
N LEU A 203 -2.36 -11.80 20.98
CA LEU A 203 -3.11 -11.29 19.84
C LEU A 203 -2.29 -11.66 18.61
N ASN A 204 -2.86 -12.49 17.74
CA ASN A 204 -2.22 -12.83 16.49
C ASN A 204 -2.35 -11.60 15.59
N VAL A 205 -1.34 -10.73 15.59
CA VAL A 205 -1.30 -9.49 14.78
C VAL A 205 -0.84 -9.80 13.35
N SER A 206 -0.46 -11.04 13.08
CA SER A 206 0.02 -11.50 11.78
C SER A 206 -1.01 -12.46 11.17
N GLY A 207 -2.00 -11.89 10.50
CA GLY A 207 -2.98 -12.59 9.68
C GLY A 207 -3.60 -11.61 8.68
N PRO A 208 -4.31 -12.08 7.65
CA PRO A 208 -5.09 -11.18 6.79
C PRO A 208 -6.00 -10.34 7.69
N VAL A 209 -6.09 -9.02 7.41
CA VAL A 209 -6.99 -8.11 8.13
C VAL A 209 -8.39 -8.70 8.00
N GLN A 210 -8.90 -9.27 9.09
CA GLN A 210 -10.27 -9.78 9.13
C GLN A 210 -11.19 -8.57 9.16
N GLU A 211 -12.23 -8.59 8.33
CA GLU A 211 -13.25 -7.55 8.34
C GLU A 211 -13.80 -7.38 9.77
N TYR A 212 -14.06 -6.13 10.16
CA TYR A 212 -14.64 -5.84 11.45
C TYR A 212 -15.98 -6.55 11.64
N SER A 213 -16.17 -7.21 12.78
CA SER A 213 -17.45 -7.82 13.13
C SER A 213 -18.57 -6.75 13.05
N PRO A 214 -19.65 -6.99 12.28
CA PRO A 214 -20.78 -6.06 12.20
C PRO A 214 -21.41 -5.76 13.57
N HIS A 215 -21.22 -6.65 14.54
CA HIS A 215 -21.69 -6.50 15.91
C HIS A 215 -20.96 -5.41 16.70
N LEU A 216 -19.88 -4.83 16.17
CA LEU A 216 -19.19 -3.69 16.78
C LEU A 216 -19.77 -2.35 16.30
N LYS A 217 -20.70 -2.35 15.34
CA LYS A 217 -21.39 -1.12 14.93
C LYS A 217 -22.39 -0.69 16.00
N ASN A 218 -22.68 0.62 16.05
CA ASN A 218 -23.69 1.23 16.94
C ASN A 218 -23.33 1.26 18.44
N PHE A 219 -22.04 1.35 18.77
CA PHE A 219 -21.55 1.59 20.13
C PHE A 219 -20.82 2.93 20.24
N TRP A 220 -20.66 3.41 21.47
CA TRP A 220 -19.87 4.60 21.76
C TRP A 220 -18.38 4.25 21.86
N TYR A 221 -17.56 4.95 21.09
CA TYR A 221 -16.11 4.79 21.08
C TYR A 221 -15.43 6.12 21.42
N PRO A 222 -14.56 6.17 22.45
CA PRO A 222 -13.74 7.34 22.70
C PRO A 222 -12.64 7.42 21.63
N VAL A 223 -12.58 8.55 20.91
CA VAL A 223 -11.68 8.72 19.76
C VAL A 223 -10.72 9.92 19.88
N ALA A 224 -11.04 10.92 20.70
CA ALA A 224 -10.20 12.09 20.93
C ALA A 224 -10.56 12.76 22.27
N PHE A 225 -9.61 13.49 22.87
CA PHE A 225 -9.93 14.37 24.00
C PHE A 225 -10.50 15.69 23.50
N SER A 226 -11.49 16.23 24.19
CA SER A 226 -12.08 17.53 23.84
C SER A 226 -11.04 18.67 23.80
N ALA A 227 -10.01 18.59 24.65
CA ALA A 227 -8.93 19.57 24.73
C ALA A 227 -8.02 19.58 23.48
N ASP A 228 -7.97 18.47 22.74
CA ASP A 228 -7.17 18.36 21.51
C ASP A 228 -7.89 18.99 20.32
N ILE A 229 -9.22 19.06 20.36
CA ILE A 229 -10.07 19.67 19.34
C ILE A 229 -10.15 21.18 19.61
N LYS A 230 -9.11 21.90 19.23
CA LYS A 230 -9.05 23.36 19.31
C LYS A 230 -9.88 24.00 18.20
N ASP A 231 -10.17 25.28 18.36
CA ASP A 231 -10.73 26.09 17.28
C ASP A 231 -9.79 26.03 16.06
N ASP A 232 -10.39 25.98 14.87
CA ASP A 232 -9.70 25.86 13.58
C ASP A 232 -8.81 24.62 13.38
N THR A 233 -8.96 23.59 14.21
CA THR A 233 -8.26 22.30 14.04
C THR A 233 -9.18 21.18 13.57
N MET A 234 -8.60 20.22 12.87
CA MET A 234 -9.24 19.00 12.43
C MET A 234 -8.42 17.81 12.88
N ILE A 235 -9.09 16.79 13.41
CA ILE A 235 -8.48 15.53 13.82
C ILE A 235 -9.02 14.43 12.91
N PRO A 236 -8.23 13.96 11.92
CA PRO A 236 -8.59 12.79 11.14
C PRO A 236 -8.46 11.53 12.00
N ILE A 237 -9.45 10.64 11.90
CA ILE A 237 -9.46 9.34 12.55
C ILE A 237 -9.92 8.27 11.54
N GLU A 238 -9.55 7.04 11.79
CA GLU A 238 -10.04 5.89 11.04
C GLU A 238 -10.78 4.97 12.02
N CYS A 239 -12.03 4.65 11.73
CA CYS A 239 -12.85 3.78 12.55
C CYS A 239 -13.61 2.81 11.64
N PHE A 240 -13.42 1.51 11.86
CA PHE A 240 -14.06 0.46 11.08
C PHE A 240 -13.79 0.59 9.57
N GLU A 241 -12.52 0.84 9.18
CA GLU A 241 -12.08 1.09 7.79
C GLU A 241 -12.74 2.31 7.12
N GLU A 242 -13.47 3.14 7.89
CA GLU A 242 -14.06 4.37 7.39
C GLU A 242 -13.27 5.58 7.91
N PRO A 243 -12.87 6.50 7.04
CA PRO A 243 -12.17 7.71 7.45
C PRO A 243 -13.19 8.75 7.94
N TRP A 244 -12.93 9.31 9.12
CA TRP A 244 -13.72 10.37 9.74
C TRP A 244 -12.83 11.56 10.11
N VAL A 245 -13.44 12.72 10.28
CA VAL A 245 -12.75 13.93 10.72
C VAL A 245 -13.59 14.62 11.79
N ILE A 246 -12.92 14.95 12.88
CA ILE A 246 -13.51 15.63 14.04
C ILE A 246 -13.02 17.08 14.04
N PHE A 247 -13.93 18.02 14.27
CA PHE A 247 -13.62 19.45 14.31
C PHE A 247 -14.63 20.18 15.19
N ARG A 248 -14.37 21.46 15.50
CA ARG A 248 -15.26 22.28 16.31
C ARG A 248 -16.04 23.26 15.44
N GLY A 249 -17.35 23.31 15.66
CA GLY A 249 -18.25 24.30 15.06
C GLY A 249 -18.09 25.68 15.69
N LYS A 250 -18.70 26.69 15.07
CA LYS A 250 -18.64 28.09 15.54
C LYS A 250 -19.28 28.29 16.90
N ASP A 251 -20.22 27.42 17.27
CA ASP A 251 -20.88 27.39 18.58
C ASP A 251 -20.04 26.67 19.66
N GLY A 252 -18.81 26.25 19.31
CA GLY A 252 -17.91 25.55 20.20
C GLY A 252 -18.24 24.07 20.37
N LYS A 253 -19.24 23.51 19.68
CA LYS A 253 -19.57 22.08 19.77
C LYS A 253 -18.73 21.24 18.82
N PRO A 254 -18.27 20.04 19.24
CA PRO A 254 -17.57 19.15 18.34
C PRO A 254 -18.54 18.49 17.36
N GLY A 255 -18.11 18.33 16.12
CA GLY A 255 -18.77 17.52 15.09
C GLY A 255 -17.84 16.43 14.58
N CYS A 256 -18.42 15.34 14.09
CA CYS A 256 -17.69 14.26 13.44
C CYS A 256 -18.40 13.92 12.13
N VAL A 257 -17.69 14.04 11.02
CA VAL A 257 -18.22 13.78 9.68
C VAL A 257 -17.29 12.83 8.94
N ARG A 258 -17.82 12.13 7.93
CA ARG A 258 -16.99 11.28 7.07
C ARG A 258 -15.93 12.15 6.40
N ASN A 259 -14.67 11.73 6.45
CA ASN A 259 -13.54 12.48 5.89
C ASN A 259 -13.46 12.29 4.37
N THR A 260 -14.53 12.65 3.68
CA THR A 260 -14.69 12.42 2.24
C THR A 260 -15.66 13.45 1.68
N CYS A 261 -15.17 14.34 0.83
CA CYS A 261 -16.00 15.33 0.17
C CYS A 261 -17.00 14.65 -0.77
N ALA A 262 -18.29 14.95 -0.60
CA ALA A 262 -19.37 14.40 -1.43
C ALA A 262 -19.27 14.76 -2.93
N HIS A 263 -18.41 15.72 -3.31
CA HIS A 263 -18.19 16.08 -4.70
C HIS A 263 -17.30 15.06 -5.44
N ARG A 264 -16.05 14.88 -5.00
CA ARG A 264 -15.04 14.02 -5.66
C ARG A 264 -14.17 13.23 -4.68
N ALA A 265 -14.73 12.89 -3.54
CA ALA A 265 -14.08 12.09 -2.50
C ALA A 265 -12.74 12.62 -1.98
N CYS A 266 -12.45 13.91 -2.15
CA CYS A 266 -11.26 14.54 -1.60
C CYS A 266 -11.30 14.48 -0.06
N PRO A 267 -10.22 14.07 0.62
CA PRO A 267 -10.13 14.14 2.08
C PRO A 267 -10.37 15.57 2.57
N LEU A 268 -11.26 15.72 3.55
CA LEU A 268 -11.69 17.00 4.10
C LEU A 268 -10.68 17.57 5.10
N ASP A 269 -9.96 16.70 5.81
CA ASP A 269 -8.91 17.05 6.78
C ASP A 269 -7.71 17.78 6.16
N LEU A 270 -7.48 17.60 4.85
CA LEU A 270 -6.48 18.36 4.09
C LEU A 270 -6.90 19.82 3.80
N GLY A 271 -8.12 20.20 4.20
CA GLY A 271 -8.68 21.52 4.03
C GLY A 271 -8.39 22.46 5.19
N SER A 272 -9.38 23.30 5.49
CA SER A 272 -9.36 24.21 6.62
C SER A 272 -10.73 24.26 7.29
N VAL A 273 -10.78 24.76 8.52
CA VAL A 273 -12.04 25.12 9.15
C VAL A 273 -12.27 26.61 8.90
N ASN A 274 -13.42 26.98 8.37
CA ASN A 274 -13.82 28.34 8.09
C ASN A 274 -15.15 28.64 8.78
N GLU A 275 -15.13 29.57 9.74
CA GLU A 275 -16.31 29.92 10.55
C GLU A 275 -17.01 28.70 11.17
N GLY A 276 -16.24 27.71 11.63
CA GLY A 276 -16.77 26.48 12.21
C GLY A 276 -17.37 25.50 11.20
N ARG A 277 -16.96 25.56 9.94
CA ARG A 277 -17.31 24.61 8.87
C ARG A 277 -16.05 24.06 8.24
N ILE A 278 -16.00 22.78 7.92
CA ILE A 278 -14.86 22.25 7.15
C ILE A 278 -14.99 22.68 5.70
N GLN A 279 -13.97 23.34 5.17
CA GLN A 279 -13.81 23.70 3.77
C GLN A 279 -12.91 22.68 3.07
N CYS A 280 -13.45 22.01 2.05
CA CYS A 280 -12.69 21.09 1.21
C CYS A 280 -11.60 21.83 0.41
N PRO A 281 -10.34 21.35 0.39
CA PRO A 281 -9.23 22.03 -0.28
C PRO A 281 -9.35 22.01 -1.81
N TYR A 282 -10.20 21.13 -2.36
CA TYR A 282 -10.30 20.98 -3.80
C TYR A 282 -11.13 22.08 -4.46
N HIS A 283 -12.39 22.25 -4.02
CA HIS A 283 -13.33 23.19 -4.66
C HIS A 283 -14.03 24.11 -3.64
N GLY A 284 -13.54 24.14 -2.39
CA GLY A 284 -14.05 25.03 -1.35
C GLY A 284 -15.45 24.70 -0.86
N TRP A 285 -15.96 23.48 -1.08
CA TRP A 285 -17.23 23.05 -0.51
C TRP A 285 -17.13 23.07 1.02
N GLU A 286 -18.10 23.70 1.68
CA GLU A 286 -18.11 23.83 3.15
C GLU A 286 -19.18 22.93 3.78
N TYR A 287 -18.82 22.25 4.87
CA TYR A 287 -19.66 21.31 5.60
C TYR A 287 -19.79 21.69 7.08
N SER A 288 -21.01 21.63 7.61
CA SER A 288 -21.29 21.82 9.05
C SER A 288 -20.91 20.59 9.87
N THR A 289 -20.97 20.72 11.20
CA THR A 289 -20.70 19.64 12.17
C THR A 289 -21.62 18.43 12.01
N ASP A 290 -22.81 18.62 11.42
CA ASP A 290 -23.78 17.57 11.14
C ASP A 290 -23.59 16.94 9.74
N GLY A 291 -22.58 17.37 8.99
CA GLY A 291 -22.28 16.85 7.65
C GLY A 291 -23.09 17.49 6.51
N LYS A 292 -23.93 18.49 6.80
CA LYS A 292 -24.68 19.21 5.77
C LYS A 292 -23.73 20.10 4.97
N CYS A 293 -23.76 19.99 3.64
CA CYS A 293 -23.06 20.92 2.76
C CYS A 293 -23.78 22.27 2.75
N GLU A 294 -23.12 23.30 3.28
CA GLU A 294 -23.71 24.64 3.43
C GLU A 294 -23.33 25.58 2.30
N LYS A 295 -22.19 25.34 1.65
CA LYS A 295 -21.67 26.21 0.61
C LYS A 295 -20.97 25.42 -0.47
N MET A 296 -21.26 25.77 -1.72
CA MET A 296 -20.67 25.19 -2.92
C MET A 296 -20.22 26.35 -3.81
N PRO A 297 -19.00 26.90 -3.63
CA PRO A 297 -18.58 28.14 -4.30
C PRO A 297 -18.69 28.11 -5.83
N SER A 298 -18.50 26.94 -6.44
CA SER A 298 -18.59 26.72 -7.89
C SER A 298 -20.01 26.45 -8.40
N THR A 299 -21.02 26.47 -7.53
CA THR A 299 -22.40 26.11 -7.90
C THR A 299 -23.37 27.21 -7.48
N ARG A 300 -24.33 27.52 -8.35
CA ARG A 300 -25.46 28.39 -8.01
C ARG A 300 -26.64 27.52 -7.60
N LEU A 301 -27.02 27.59 -6.32
CA LEU A 301 -28.25 26.94 -5.85
C LEU A 301 -29.46 27.66 -6.47
N LEU A 302 -30.29 26.90 -7.19
CA LEU A 302 -31.56 27.39 -7.71
C LEU A 302 -32.67 26.94 -6.76
N ASN A 303 -33.43 27.89 -6.22
CA ASN A 303 -34.55 27.59 -5.34
C ASN A 303 -35.79 27.28 -6.17
N VAL A 304 -35.83 26.07 -6.73
CA VAL A 304 -36.91 25.60 -7.62
C VAL A 304 -37.69 24.49 -6.93
N LYS A 305 -39.03 24.59 -6.92
CA LYS A 305 -39.89 23.50 -6.42
C LYS A 305 -40.02 22.44 -7.50
N ILE A 306 -39.51 21.24 -7.23
CA ILE A 306 -39.74 20.07 -8.08
C ILE A 306 -41.15 19.57 -7.76
N LYS A 307 -42.07 19.62 -8.71
CA LYS A 307 -43.32 18.87 -8.62
C LYS A 307 -42.97 17.40 -8.81
N ALA A 308 -43.20 16.61 -7.77
CA ALA A 308 -43.19 15.15 -7.85
C ALA A 308 -44.40 14.67 -8.65
#